data_AF-A0A958L0Q5-F1
#
_entry.id   AF-A0A958L0Q5-F1
#
_cell.length_a   1.000
_cell.length_b   1.000
_cell.length_c   1.000
_cell.angle_alpha   90.00
_cell.angle_beta   90.00
_cell.angle_gamma   90.00
#
_symmetry.space_group_name_H-M   'P 1'
#
loop_
_entity.id
_entity.type
_entity.pdbx_description
1 polymer ?
#
loop_
_entity_poly.entity_id
_entity_poly.type
_entity_poly.pdbx_seq_one_letter_code
_entity_poly.pdbx_strand_id
1 'polypeptide(L)'
;MSRKEEFLREIGTKVSLPRRSLVRVVGGVDLSGVLRRDGRVIGSPVYCGLQILGVLETSSLRMETTWQTFLSRTYEAVVRFRRECPVVYSWLVNGGFDPTNPPDHLVGGSVLHASRVSGRLRAGILRELRVTEM
;
A
#
# COMPACT_ATOMS: atom_id res chain seq x y z
N MET A 1 -10.36 14.20 15.58
CA MET A 1 -9.33 13.36 14.91
C MET A 1 -10.05 12.47 13.91
N SER A 2 -9.64 12.41 12.64
CA SER A 2 -10.32 11.57 11.64
C SER A 2 -9.91 10.10 11.77
N ARG A 3 -10.73 9.17 11.27
CA ARG A 3 -10.38 7.72 11.22
C ARG A 3 -9.06 7.46 10.51
N LYS A 4 -8.75 8.24 9.46
CA LYS A 4 -7.47 8.19 8.74
C LYS A 4 -6.29 8.59 9.64
N GLU A 5 -6.45 9.66 10.43
CA GLU A 5 -5.42 10.10 11.38
C GLU A 5 -5.17 9.06 12.47
N GLU A 6 -6.24 8.50 13.02
CA GLU A 6 -6.19 7.45 14.04
C GLU A 6 -5.50 6.19 13.50
N PHE A 7 -5.90 5.72 12.32
CA PHE A 7 -5.28 4.60 11.62
C PHE A 7 -3.78 4.79 11.41
N LEU A 8 -3.37 5.95 10.86
CA LEU A 8 -1.97 6.24 10.58
C LEU A 8 -1.13 6.27 11.87
N ARG A 9 -1.69 6.77 12.97
CA ARG A 9 -1.04 6.76 14.28
C ARG A 9 -0.88 5.34 14.81
N GLU A 10 -1.95 4.54 14.81
CA GLU A 10 -1.93 3.18 15.38
C GLU A 10 -1.05 2.22 14.57
N ILE A 11 -1.23 2.17 13.25
CA ILE A 11 -0.39 1.34 12.39
C ILE A 11 1.05 1.82 12.43
N GLY A 12 1.29 3.13 12.33
CA GLY A 12 2.64 3.70 12.35
C GLY A 12 3.42 3.35 13.61
N THR A 13 2.74 3.35 14.75
CA THR A 13 3.32 2.91 16.02
C THR A 13 3.67 1.42 15.99
N LYS A 14 2.73 0.56 15.57
CA LYS A 14 2.93 -0.89 15.51
C LYS A 14 4.03 -1.33 14.54
N VAL A 15 4.17 -0.66 13.40
CA VAL A 15 5.21 -0.99 12.39
C VAL A 15 6.47 -0.13 12.54
N SER A 16 6.51 0.75 13.54
CA SER A 16 7.62 1.67 13.83
C SER A 16 8.07 2.48 12.60
N LEU A 17 7.11 3.02 11.86
CA LEU A 17 7.38 3.86 10.69
C LEU A 17 6.97 5.32 10.92
N PRO A 18 7.79 6.29 10.47
CA PRO A 18 7.34 7.68 10.36
C PRO A 18 6.11 7.77 9.47
N ARG A 19 5.22 8.72 9.81
CA ARG A 19 3.96 8.96 9.09
C ARG A 19 4.15 9.06 7.57
N ARG A 20 5.15 9.80 7.11
CA ARG A 20 5.42 10.00 5.66
C ARG A 20 5.70 8.68 4.95
N SER A 21 6.53 7.83 5.53
CA SER A 21 6.86 6.50 5.00
C SER A 21 5.64 5.58 5.05
N LEU A 22 4.88 5.62 6.15
CA LEU A 22 3.68 4.82 6.31
C LEU A 22 2.64 5.16 5.23
N VAL A 23 2.38 6.44 4.98
CA VAL A 23 1.41 6.87 3.96
C VAL A 23 1.72 6.28 2.59
N ARG A 24 2.99 6.14 2.22
CA ARG A 24 3.38 5.50 0.96
C ARG A 24 3.11 3.99 0.98
N VAL A 25 3.49 3.32 2.06
CA VAL A 25 3.32 1.87 2.22
C VAL A 25 1.85 1.47 2.24
N VAL A 26 0.99 2.18 2.98
CA VAL A 26 -0.43 1.83 3.11
C VAL A 26 -1.34 2.60 2.16
N GLY A 27 -0.92 3.75 1.63
CA GLY A 27 -1.67 4.51 0.63
C GLY A 27 -1.40 4.05 -0.81
N GLY A 28 -0.23 3.48 -1.06
CA GLY A 28 0.21 3.10 -2.39
C GLY A 28 0.81 4.28 -3.16
N VAL A 29 1.71 3.96 -4.10
CA VAL A 29 2.37 4.90 -5.00
C VAL A 29 2.11 4.44 -6.43
N ASP A 30 1.54 5.30 -7.26
CA ASP A 30 1.31 5.03 -8.67
C ASP A 30 2.60 5.20 -9.47
N LEU A 31 3.03 4.13 -10.15
CA LEU A 31 4.20 4.12 -11.02
C LEU A 31 3.84 3.84 -12.50
N SER A 32 2.55 3.90 -12.84
CA SER A 32 2.07 3.64 -14.20
C SER A 32 2.72 4.58 -15.22
N GLY A 33 2.86 5.86 -14.87
CA GLY A 33 3.47 6.87 -15.75
C GLY A 33 4.94 6.57 -16.03
N VAL A 34 5.70 6.15 -15.03
CA VAL A 34 7.12 5.80 -15.17
C VAL A 34 7.27 4.55 -16.04
N LEU A 35 6.50 3.49 -15.75
CA LEU A 35 6.60 2.23 -16.50
C LEU A 35 6.14 2.34 -17.96
N ARG A 36 5.19 3.24 -18.24
CA ARG A 36 4.77 3.55 -19.62
C ARG A 36 5.85 4.27 -20.41
N ARG A 37 6.54 5.24 -19.80
CA ARG A 37 7.68 5.95 -20.44
C ARG A 37 8.80 4.99 -20.81
N ASP A 38 9.06 4.00 -19.97
CA ASP A 38 10.09 2.98 -20.20
C ASP A 38 9.64 1.84 -21.14
N GLY A 39 8.42 1.92 -21.70
CA GLY A 39 7.88 0.90 -22.60
C GLY A 39 7.57 -0.45 -21.93
N ARG A 40 7.54 -0.52 -20.60
CA ARG A 40 7.46 -1.77 -19.83
C ARG A 40 6.03 -2.25 -19.55
N VAL A 41 5.03 -1.37 -19.61
CA VAL A 41 3.62 -1.71 -19.33
C VAL A 41 2.66 -0.95 -20.26
N ILE A 42 1.68 -1.68 -20.80
CA ILE A 42 0.56 -1.13 -21.56
C ILE A 42 -0.74 -1.45 -20.79
N GLY A 43 -1.55 -0.45 -20.49
CA GLY A 43 -2.91 -0.65 -19.96
C GLY A 43 -3.05 -0.49 -18.44
N SER A 44 -2.73 -1.52 -17.65
CA SER A 44 -3.11 -1.58 -16.23
C SER A 44 -2.32 -0.61 -15.33
N PRO A 45 -2.98 0.01 -14.34
CA PRO A 45 -2.28 0.84 -13.39
C PRO A 45 -1.41 -0.02 -12.46
N VAL A 46 -0.24 0.51 -12.09
CA VAL A 46 0.76 -0.20 -11.28
C VAL A 46 1.00 0.58 -10.01
N TYR A 47 0.56 0.01 -8.89
CA TYR A 47 0.70 0.62 -7.58
C TYR A 47 1.66 -0.18 -6.71
N CYS A 48 2.59 0.51 -6.03
CA CYS A 48 3.43 -0.09 -5.00
C CYS A 48 2.95 0.35 -3.61
N GLY A 49 2.56 -0.61 -2.78
CA GLY A 49 1.94 -0.35 -1.47
C GLY A 49 0.46 -0.74 -1.45
N LEU A 50 -0.10 -0.87 -0.25
CA LEU A 50 -1.31 -1.65 0.01
C LEU A 50 -2.63 -0.94 -0.37
N GLN A 51 -2.62 0.35 -0.71
CA GLN A 51 -3.81 1.13 -1.10
C GLN A 51 -5.01 1.00 -0.14
N ILE A 52 -4.74 0.96 1.15
CA ILE A 52 -5.71 0.90 2.25
C ILE A 52 -6.26 2.27 2.59
N LEU A 53 -5.51 3.36 2.39
CA LEU A 53 -6.03 4.70 2.69
C LEU A 53 -7.25 5.07 1.84
N GLY A 54 -7.29 4.66 0.58
CA GLY A 54 -8.47 4.85 -0.27
C GLY A 54 -9.72 4.14 0.28
N VAL A 55 -9.53 3.01 0.97
CA VAL A 55 -10.60 2.26 1.69
C VAL A 55 -11.05 3.01 2.95
N LEU A 56 -10.25 3.89 3.54
CA LEU A 56 -10.72 4.71 4.66
C LEU A 56 -11.45 5.97 4.21
N GLU A 57 -11.26 6.36 2.95
CA GLU A 57 -11.84 7.56 2.35
C GLU A 57 -13.14 7.28 1.60
N THR A 58 -13.45 6.02 1.28
CA THR A 58 -14.72 5.66 0.64
C THR A 58 -15.84 5.61 1.68
N SER A 59 -16.72 6.61 1.63
CA SER A 59 -17.84 6.84 2.57
C SER A 59 -18.89 5.72 2.61
N SER A 60 -18.88 4.80 1.65
CA SER A 60 -19.83 3.70 1.50
C SER A 60 -19.41 2.42 2.24
N LEU A 61 -18.27 2.42 2.92
CA LEU A 61 -17.71 1.21 3.50
C LEU A 61 -18.29 0.89 4.86
N ARG A 62 -19.28 -0.01 4.88
CA ARG A 62 -19.67 -0.73 6.08
C ARG A 62 -18.63 -1.82 6.36
N MET A 63 -17.74 -1.55 7.29
CA MET A 63 -16.90 -2.59 7.85
C MET A 63 -17.77 -3.46 8.76
N GLU A 64 -18.08 -4.68 8.35
CA GLU A 64 -18.76 -5.67 9.21
C GLU A 64 -17.82 -6.25 10.29
N THR A 65 -16.56 -5.79 10.32
CA THR A 65 -15.56 -6.19 11.30
C THR A 65 -15.23 -5.07 12.27
N THR A 66 -14.59 -5.42 13.39
CA THR A 66 -14.14 -4.44 14.36
C THR A 66 -12.93 -3.65 13.84
N TRP A 67 -12.78 -2.41 14.35
CA TRP A 67 -11.62 -1.58 14.06
C TRP A 67 -10.29 -2.28 14.38
N GLN A 68 -10.23 -2.97 15.52
CA GLN A 68 -9.05 -3.74 15.94
C GLN A 68 -8.70 -4.86 14.96
N THR A 69 -9.68 -5.60 14.43
CA THR A 69 -9.43 -6.65 13.44
C THR A 69 -8.84 -6.06 12.17
N PHE A 70 -9.41 -4.96 11.66
CA PHE A 70 -8.88 -4.26 10.50
C PHE A 70 -7.44 -3.77 10.69
N LEU A 71 -7.14 -3.18 11.84
CA LEU A 71 -5.78 -2.76 12.18
C LEU A 71 -4.82 -3.95 12.25
N SER A 72 -5.25 -5.08 12.83
CA SER A 72 -4.43 -6.30 12.90
C SER A 72 -4.10 -6.84 11.51
N ARG A 73 -5.10 -6.94 10.63
CA ARG A 73 -4.90 -7.42 9.25
C ARG A 73 -4.05 -6.49 8.42
N THR A 74 -4.22 -5.18 8.60
CA THR A 74 -3.36 -4.20 7.95
C THR A 74 -1.91 -4.33 8.42
N TYR A 75 -1.69 -4.48 9.73
CA TYR A 75 -0.37 -4.71 10.29
C TYR A 75 0.28 -5.97 9.69
N GLU A 76 -0.44 -7.10 9.68
CA GLU A 76 0.01 -8.35 9.06
C GLU A 76 0.36 -8.16 7.57
N ALA A 77 -0.46 -7.43 6.83
CA ALA A 77 -0.19 -7.12 5.43
C ALA A 77 1.07 -6.27 5.24
N VAL A 78 1.32 -5.27 6.09
CA VAL A 78 2.54 -4.46 6.03
C VAL A 78 3.77 -5.33 6.30
N VAL A 79 3.72 -6.20 7.31
CA VAL A 79 4.82 -7.12 7.64
C VAL A 79 5.07 -8.11 6.50
N ARG A 80 4.00 -8.66 5.91
CA ARG A 80 4.11 -9.56 4.75
C ARG A 80 4.67 -8.86 3.53
N PHE A 81 4.21 -7.65 3.23
CA PHE A 81 4.71 -6.87 2.12
C PHE A 81 6.20 -6.54 2.27
N ARG A 82 6.65 -6.17 3.48
CA ARG A 82 8.08 -6.00 3.80
C ARG A 82 8.89 -7.25 3.49
N ARG A 83 8.38 -8.43 3.85
CA ARG A 83 9.06 -9.72 3.63
C ARG A 83 9.08 -10.13 2.16
N GLU A 84 7.96 -9.97 1.45
CA GLU A 84 7.78 -10.45 0.08
C GLU A 84 8.32 -9.47 -0.98
N CYS A 85 8.47 -8.19 -0.63
CA CYS A 85 8.94 -7.13 -1.53
C CYS A 85 9.96 -6.19 -0.84
N PRO A 86 11.07 -6.71 -0.28
CA PRO A 86 11.96 -5.94 0.59
C PRO A 86 12.60 -4.74 -0.09
N VAL A 87 12.98 -4.86 -1.38
CA VAL A 87 13.62 -3.77 -2.14
C VAL A 87 12.64 -2.61 -2.33
N VAL A 88 11.41 -2.91 -2.77
CA VAL A 88 10.36 -1.90 -2.96
C VAL A 88 9.94 -1.29 -1.62
N TYR A 89 9.78 -2.12 -0.58
CA TYR A 89 9.48 -1.63 0.77
C TYR A 89 10.56 -0.67 1.27
N SER A 90 11.85 -1.05 1.14
CA SER A 90 12.98 -0.21 1.54
C SER A 90 12.98 1.13 0.83
N TRP A 91 12.68 1.14 -0.47
CA TRP A 91 12.56 2.38 -1.24
C TRP A 91 11.39 3.25 -0.78
N LEU A 92 10.21 2.67 -0.55
CA LEU A 92 9.02 3.40 -0.07
C LEU A 92 9.28 4.09 1.28
N VAL A 93 10.02 3.44 2.18
CA VAL A 93 10.31 3.97 3.52
C VAL A 93 11.53 4.89 3.59
N ASN A 94 12.34 4.95 2.52
CA ASN A 94 13.54 5.77 2.46
C ASN A 94 13.20 7.29 2.49
N GLY A 95 14.09 8.06 3.13
CA GLY A 95 14.01 9.52 3.17
C GLY A 95 14.21 10.18 1.79
N GLY A 96 15.03 9.59 0.92
CA GLY A 96 15.30 10.04 -0.45
C GLY A 96 14.32 9.50 -1.51
N PHE A 97 13.11 9.12 -1.10
CA PHE A 97 12.07 8.62 -2.00
C PHE A 97 11.68 9.65 -3.06
N ASP A 98 11.82 9.30 -4.33
CA ASP A 98 11.30 10.04 -5.49
C ASP A 98 10.52 9.06 -6.40
N PRO A 99 9.17 9.21 -6.50
CA PRO A 99 8.35 8.35 -7.35
C PRO A 99 8.46 8.68 -8.84
N THR A 100 9.01 9.85 -9.19
CA THR A 100 9.18 10.27 -10.60
C THR A 100 10.46 9.71 -11.20
N ASN A 101 11.47 9.46 -10.36
CA ASN A 101 12.75 8.84 -10.73
C ASN A 101 13.09 7.68 -9.79
N PRO A 102 12.36 6.55 -9.86
CA PRO A 102 12.71 5.36 -9.10
C PRO A 102 14.07 4.80 -9.57
N PRO A 103 14.88 4.24 -8.66
CA PRO A 103 16.15 3.61 -9.04
C PRO A 103 15.98 2.51 -10.10
N ASP A 104 16.89 2.42 -11.06
CA ASP A 104 16.78 1.50 -12.21
C ASP A 104 16.56 0.04 -11.83
N HIS A 105 17.18 -0.42 -10.74
CA HIS A 105 17.06 -1.78 -10.21
C HIS A 105 15.68 -2.09 -9.59
N LEU A 106 14.86 -1.07 -9.30
CA LEU A 106 13.48 -1.23 -8.87
C LEU A 106 12.53 -1.34 -10.06
N VAL A 107 12.83 -0.67 -11.17
CA VAL A 107 11.93 -0.58 -12.32
C VAL A 107 11.78 -1.96 -12.98
N GLY A 108 10.57 -2.31 -13.45
CA GLY A 108 10.28 -3.58 -14.11
C GLY A 108 9.77 -4.67 -13.17
N GLY A 109 10.43 -5.83 -13.15
CA GLY A 109 9.95 -7.04 -12.47
C GLY A 109 9.65 -6.83 -10.97
N SER A 110 10.49 -6.07 -10.27
CA SER A 110 10.33 -5.79 -8.83
C SER A 110 9.07 -4.98 -8.53
N VAL A 111 8.81 -3.92 -9.30
CA VAL A 111 7.59 -3.09 -9.16
C VAL A 111 6.33 -3.87 -9.57
N LEU A 112 6.40 -4.67 -10.63
CA LEU A 112 5.26 -5.51 -11.05
C LEU A 112 4.93 -6.59 -10.01
N HIS A 113 5.96 -7.23 -9.44
CA HIS A 113 5.80 -8.17 -8.34
C HIS A 113 5.18 -7.48 -7.12
N ALA A 114 5.71 -6.32 -6.72
CA ALA A 114 5.18 -5.56 -5.60
C ALA A 114 3.73 -5.12 -5.81
N SER A 115 3.34 -4.74 -7.02
CA SER A 115 1.96 -4.44 -7.37
C SER A 115 1.03 -5.64 -7.21
N ARG A 116 1.43 -6.81 -7.72
CA ARG A 116 0.65 -8.05 -7.55
C ARG A 116 0.52 -8.46 -6.09
N VAL A 117 1.62 -8.41 -5.33
CA VAL A 117 1.61 -8.74 -3.90
C VAL A 117 0.72 -7.75 -3.14
N SER A 118 0.85 -6.45 -3.41
CA SER A 118 0.03 -5.41 -2.78
C SER A 118 -1.45 -5.62 -3.06
N GLY A 119 -1.82 -5.84 -4.33
CA GLY A 119 -3.20 -6.12 -4.74
C GLY A 119 -3.77 -7.37 -4.06
N ARG A 120 -2.99 -8.46 -3.96
CA ARG A 120 -3.41 -9.69 -3.28
C ARG A 120 -3.61 -9.48 -1.77
N LEU A 121 -2.70 -8.76 -1.11
CA LEU A 121 -2.82 -8.47 0.33
C LEU A 121 -4.01 -7.55 0.61
N ARG A 122 -4.19 -6.51 -0.21
CA ARG A 122 -5.36 -5.62 -0.17
C ARG A 122 -6.66 -6.40 -0.34
N ALA A 123 -6.73 -7.26 -1.37
CA ALA A 123 -7.90 -8.08 -1.61
C ALA A 123 -8.21 -9.01 -0.43
N GLY A 124 -7.17 -9.57 0.21
CA GLY A 124 -7.32 -10.37 1.43
C GLY A 124 -7.98 -9.57 2.56
N ILE A 125 -7.48 -8.35 2.83
CA ILE A 125 -8.09 -7.43 3.79
C ILE A 125 -9.55 -7.16 3.39
N LEU A 126 -9.80 -6.67 2.18
CA LEU A 126 -11.14 -6.27 1.74
C LEU A 126 -12.20 -7.38 1.81
N ARG A 127 -11.83 -8.62 1.47
CA ARG A 127 -12.72 -9.78 1.60
C ARG A 127 -13.12 -10.04 3.05
N GLU A 128 -12.18 -9.97 3.97
CA GLU A 128 -12.44 -10.17 5.40
C GLU A 128 -13.25 -9.01 6.00
N LEU A 129 -13.11 -7.81 5.45
CA LEU A 129 -13.89 -6.65 5.86
C LEU A 129 -15.34 -6.67 5.32
N ARG A 130 -15.68 -7.62 4.42
CA ARG A 130 -16.93 -7.64 3.66
C ARG A 130 -17.27 -6.25 3.11
N VAL A 131 -16.25 -5.62 2.54
CA VAL A 131 -16.39 -4.32 1.88
C VAL A 131 -17.27 -4.52 0.65
N THR A 132 -18.54 -4.15 0.78
CA THR A 132 -19.45 -4.01 -0.35
C THR A 132 -19.29 -2.58 -0.86
N GLU A 133 -18.78 -2.41 -2.08
CA GLU A 133 -18.97 -1.15 -2.81
C GLU A 133 -20.48 -1.04 -3.06
N MET A 134 -21.12 -0.04 -2.46
CA MET A 134 -22.50 0.36 -2.75
C MET A 134 -22.54 1.31 -3.93
#